data_AF-A0A059F0X1-F1
#
_entry.id   AF-A0A059F0X1-F1
#
_cell.length_a   1.000
_cell.length_b   1.000
_cell.length_c   1.000
_cell.angle_alpha   90.00
_cell.angle_beta   90.00
_cell.angle_gamma   90.00
#
_symmetry.space_group_name_H-M   'P 1'
#
loop_
_entity.id
_entity.type
_entity.pdbx_description
1 polymer ?
#
loop_
_entity_poly.entity_id
_entity_poly.type
_entity_poly.pdbx_seq_one_letter_code
_entity_poly.pdbx_strand_id
1 'polypeptide(L)'
;MEEEISKLKEELSKVKKENTKLLGQVSILRANIASIEKENYNYKCQKSNSVLGNLSKLEEAKEQVKYLKTENRLIENQLKTFFKDKDAKLTLESPFVDGSFDLYPFDYERLKKIHDLYFFEFKQALNTELVKKELNRLKKNYNIFTKFFVILCIKKELFEHFFSNLIYGYSFQDFPDSKNIFKVLKHFPIDWMQRFFLDKSLCDSLKDFINSNIENVSVVIFYTRVIEYRSYLLNFIMTIDIFTKIVKRRDFYSNFLLRTMAQNKINQFIDHSNLHFLEEEHLKVFFKEEYVPL
;
A
#
# COMPACT_ATOMS: atom_id res chain seq x y z
N MET A 1 90.08 -30.62 -11.72
CA MET A 1 88.97 -31.15 -12.55
C MET A 1 88.08 -32.11 -11.77
N GLU A 2 88.54 -33.28 -11.31
CA GLU A 2 87.67 -34.22 -10.55
C GLU A 2 87.19 -33.65 -9.20
N GLU A 3 88.04 -32.89 -8.51
CA GLU A 3 87.72 -32.28 -7.22
C GLU A 3 86.68 -31.14 -7.32
N GLU A 4 86.73 -30.36 -8.41
CA GLU A 4 85.72 -29.35 -8.74
C GLU A 4 84.38 -29.98 -9.11
N ILE A 5 84.41 -31.08 -9.87
CA ILE A 5 83.20 -31.84 -10.21
C ILE A 5 82.54 -32.41 -8.95
N SER A 6 83.34 -32.86 -7.97
CA SER A 6 82.84 -33.34 -6.69
C SER A 6 82.18 -32.24 -5.87
N LYS A 7 82.82 -31.07 -5.74
CA LYS A 7 82.24 -29.88 -5.06
C LYS A 7 80.95 -29.41 -5.73
N LEU A 8 80.91 -29.34 -7.05
CA LEU A 8 79.71 -28.97 -7.82
C LEU A 8 78.56 -29.95 -7.59
N LYS A 9 78.83 -31.25 -7.47
CA LYS A 9 77.81 -32.27 -7.15
C LYS A 9 77.26 -32.11 -5.74
N GLU A 10 78.09 -31.78 -4.77
CA GLU A 10 77.65 -31.49 -3.39
C GLU A 10 76.79 -30.23 -3.31
N GLU A 11 77.18 -29.15 -3.99
CA GLU A 11 76.37 -27.93 -4.08
C GLU A 11 75.04 -28.19 -4.79
N LEU A 12 75.05 -28.93 -5.91
CA LEU A 12 73.83 -29.34 -6.61
C LEU A 12 72.89 -30.14 -5.71
N SER A 13 73.44 -31.02 -4.86
CA SER A 13 72.67 -31.82 -3.90
C SER A 13 72.05 -30.95 -2.80
N LYS A 14 72.79 -29.97 -2.27
CA LYS A 14 72.28 -28.99 -1.30
C LYS A 14 71.15 -28.17 -1.90
N VAL A 15 71.35 -27.61 -3.10
CA VAL A 15 70.35 -26.82 -3.81
C VAL A 15 69.09 -27.64 -4.09
N LYS A 16 69.21 -28.92 -4.48
CA LYS A 16 68.05 -29.81 -4.68
C LYS A 16 67.25 -30.05 -3.40
N LYS A 17 67.93 -30.27 -2.26
CA LYS A 17 67.26 -30.44 -0.96
C LYS A 17 66.52 -29.16 -0.55
N GLU A 18 67.17 -28.02 -0.74
CA GLU A 18 66.59 -26.71 -0.42
C GLU A 18 65.39 -26.38 -1.31
N ASN A 19 65.47 -26.67 -2.61
CA ASN A 19 64.38 -26.47 -3.55
C ASN A 19 63.17 -27.35 -3.22
N THR A 20 63.39 -28.62 -2.83
CA THR A 20 62.32 -29.52 -2.38
C THR A 20 61.65 -28.99 -1.11
N LYS A 21 62.44 -28.46 -0.16
CA LYS A 21 61.91 -27.85 1.07
C LYS A 21 61.06 -26.60 0.78
N LEU A 22 61.55 -25.73 -0.11
CA LEU A 22 60.83 -24.53 -0.53
C LEU A 22 59.52 -24.87 -1.26
N LEU A 23 59.52 -25.88 -2.13
CA LEU A 23 58.30 -26.37 -2.78
C LEU A 23 57.26 -26.86 -1.77
N GLY A 24 57.70 -27.59 -0.74
CA GLY A 24 56.82 -28.00 0.37
C GLY A 24 56.21 -26.82 1.10
N GLN A 25 57.02 -25.81 1.45
CA GLN A 25 56.55 -24.59 2.09
C GLN A 25 55.56 -23.80 1.22
N VAL A 26 55.82 -23.70 -0.09
CA VAL A 26 54.90 -23.05 -1.05
C VAL A 26 53.58 -23.81 -1.13
N SER A 27 53.59 -25.14 -1.11
CA SER A 27 52.36 -25.94 -1.11
C SER A 27 51.52 -25.71 0.13
N ILE A 28 52.15 -25.64 1.31
CA ILE A 28 51.47 -25.35 2.58
C ILE A 28 50.89 -23.93 2.56
N LEU A 29 51.66 -22.94 2.09
CA LEU A 29 51.19 -21.56 1.98
C LEU A 29 49.99 -21.44 1.03
N ARG A 30 49.99 -22.14 -0.10
CA ARG A 30 48.85 -22.18 -1.03
C ARG A 30 47.59 -22.76 -0.38
N ALA A 31 47.73 -23.85 0.39
CA ALA A 31 46.61 -24.44 1.12
C ALA A 31 46.05 -23.48 2.19
N ASN A 32 46.93 -22.78 2.91
CA ASN A 32 46.52 -21.80 3.91
C ASN A 32 45.81 -20.59 3.27
N ILE A 33 46.31 -20.08 2.14
CA ILE A 33 45.66 -19.00 1.40
C ILE A 33 44.26 -19.41 0.96
N ALA A 34 44.10 -20.60 0.36
CA ALA A 34 42.79 -21.11 -0.06
C ALA A 34 41.81 -21.26 1.12
N SER A 35 42.30 -21.69 2.29
CA SER A 35 41.49 -21.76 3.51
C SER A 35 41.03 -20.38 3.98
N ILE A 36 41.95 -19.41 4.02
CA ILE A 36 41.65 -18.03 4.43
C ILE A 36 40.67 -17.37 3.46
N GLU A 37 40.82 -17.59 2.15
CA GLU A 37 39.89 -17.07 1.13
C GLU A 37 38.48 -17.60 1.34
N LYS A 38 38.35 -18.90 1.63
CA LYS A 38 37.06 -19.54 1.93
C LYS A 38 36.43 -18.97 3.21
N GLU A 39 37.24 -18.77 4.24
CA GLU A 39 36.77 -18.20 5.52
C GLU A 39 36.33 -16.74 5.36
N ASN A 40 37.10 -15.94 4.60
CA ASN A 40 36.73 -14.56 4.23
C ASN A 40 35.43 -14.51 3.43
N TYR A 41 35.24 -15.43 2.49
CA TYR A 41 33.99 -15.51 1.72
C TYR A 41 32.80 -15.80 2.64
N ASN A 42 32.93 -16.78 3.54
CA ASN A 42 31.88 -17.09 4.51
C ASN A 42 31.57 -15.91 5.44
N TYR A 43 32.60 -15.20 5.91
CA TYR A 43 32.43 -14.02 6.74
C TYR A 43 31.71 -12.88 5.99
N LYS A 44 32.04 -12.66 4.71
CA LYS A 44 31.31 -11.71 3.84
C LYS A 44 29.84 -12.09 3.69
N CYS A 45 29.53 -13.36 3.45
CA CYS A 45 28.15 -13.85 3.34
C CYS A 45 27.36 -13.68 4.64
N GLN A 46 27.94 -14.05 5.79
CA GLN A 46 27.31 -13.86 7.10
C GLN A 46 27.07 -12.38 7.41
N LYS A 47 28.05 -11.51 7.14
CA LYS A 47 27.92 -10.06 7.32
C LYS A 47 26.84 -9.49 6.40
N SER A 48 26.78 -9.91 5.14
CA SER A 48 25.73 -9.51 4.19
C SER A 48 24.33 -9.91 4.67
N ASN A 49 24.16 -11.14 5.14
CA ASN A 49 22.87 -11.63 5.64
C ASN A 49 22.44 -10.92 6.92
N SER A 50 23.38 -10.61 7.82
CA SER A 50 23.11 -9.82 9.03
C SER A 50 22.69 -8.38 8.68
N VAL A 51 23.37 -7.75 7.72
CA VAL A 51 23.02 -6.40 7.24
C VAL A 51 21.65 -6.40 6.57
N LEU A 52 21.32 -7.39 5.75
CA LEU A 52 19.99 -7.56 5.13
C LEU A 52 18.89 -7.74 6.18
N GLY A 53 19.11 -8.58 7.20
CA GLY A 53 18.16 -8.76 8.29
C GLY A 53 17.94 -7.49 9.11
N ASN A 54 19.00 -6.73 9.38
CA ASN A 54 18.91 -5.44 10.08
C ASN A 54 18.24 -4.36 9.22
N LEU A 55 18.46 -4.36 7.90
CA LEU A 55 17.77 -3.46 6.96
C LEU A 55 16.26 -3.75 6.94
N SER A 56 15.84 -5.02 6.89
CA SER A 56 14.43 -5.40 6.95
C SER A 56 13.75 -4.89 8.22
N LYS A 57 14.39 -5.05 9.38
CA LYS A 57 13.87 -4.54 10.66
C LYS A 57 13.82 -3.00 10.70
N LEU A 58 14.80 -2.34 10.10
CA LEU A 58 14.83 -0.88 10.00
C LEU A 58 13.70 -0.36 9.09
N GLU A 59 13.41 -1.06 8.00
CA GLU A 59 12.29 -0.75 7.10
C GLU A 59 10.94 -0.91 7.79
N GLU A 60 10.74 -2.01 8.52
CA GLU A 60 9.53 -2.23 9.34
C GLU A 60 9.33 -1.11 10.37
N ALA A 61 10.39 -0.75 11.10
CA ALA A 61 10.35 0.33 12.08
C ALA A 61 10.07 1.70 11.42
N LYS A 62 10.65 1.95 10.23
CA LYS A 62 10.43 3.19 9.48
C LYS A 62 8.98 3.31 9.01
N GLU A 63 8.37 2.22 8.55
CA GLU A 63 6.94 2.20 8.19
C GLU A 63 6.04 2.39 9.41
N GLN A 64 6.35 1.78 10.56
CA GLN A 64 5.61 2.04 11.80
C GLN A 64 5.70 3.51 12.25
N VAL A 65 6.89 4.13 12.19
CA VAL A 65 7.06 5.55 12.53
C VAL A 65 6.29 6.45 11.54
N LYS A 66 6.27 6.10 10.25
CA LYS A 66 5.52 6.84 9.24
C LYS A 66 4.00 6.72 9.47
N TYR A 67 3.52 5.54 9.83
CA TYR A 67 2.14 5.31 10.23
C TYR A 67 1.77 6.19 11.44
N LEU A 68 2.55 6.12 12.53
CA LEU A 68 2.31 6.92 13.74
C LEU A 68 2.39 8.43 13.50
N LYS A 69 3.32 8.91 12.66
CA LYS A 69 3.37 10.34 12.27
C LYS A 69 2.14 10.77 11.49
N THR A 70 1.63 9.89 10.63
CA THR A 70 0.41 10.18 9.85
C THR A 70 -0.80 10.19 10.77
N GLU A 71 -0.89 9.25 11.70
CA GLU A 71 -1.92 9.18 12.74
C GLU A 71 -1.91 10.41 13.64
N ASN A 72 -0.75 10.83 14.16
CA ASN A 72 -0.64 12.04 14.98
C ASN A 72 -1.02 13.31 14.21
N ARG A 73 -0.64 13.43 12.93
CA ARG A 73 -1.07 14.57 12.09
C ARG A 73 -2.57 14.58 11.84
N LEU A 74 -3.19 13.41 11.71
CA LEU A 74 -4.65 13.31 11.58
C LEU A 74 -5.33 13.73 12.89
N ILE A 75 -4.83 13.27 14.04
CA ILE A 75 -5.32 13.67 15.37
C ILE A 75 -5.17 15.19 15.57
N GLU A 76 -4.00 15.77 15.29
CA GLU A 76 -3.78 17.22 15.42
C GLU A 76 -4.69 18.04 14.50
N ASN A 77 -4.90 17.60 13.26
CA ASN A 77 -5.79 18.28 12.32
C ASN A 77 -7.26 18.16 12.73
N GLN A 78 -7.68 17.01 13.26
CA GLN A 78 -9.01 16.81 13.83
C GLN A 78 -9.23 17.72 15.05
N LEU A 79 -8.26 17.79 15.97
CA LEU A 79 -8.31 18.68 17.13
C LEU A 79 -8.33 20.16 16.72
N LYS A 80 -7.50 20.59 15.77
CA LYS A 80 -7.50 21.98 15.27
C LYS A 80 -8.80 22.38 14.59
N THR A 81 -9.46 21.45 13.91
CA THR A 81 -10.81 21.68 13.34
C THR A 81 -11.83 21.79 14.47
N PHE A 82 -11.69 20.98 15.53
CA PHE A 82 -12.54 21.00 16.73
C PHE A 82 -12.49 22.29 17.55
N PHE A 83 -11.33 22.94 17.65
CA PHE A 83 -11.18 24.18 18.42
C PHE A 83 -11.56 25.45 17.66
N LYS A 84 -11.74 25.40 16.33
CA LYS A 84 -12.22 26.54 15.54
C LYS A 84 -13.75 26.75 15.60
N ASP A 85 -14.51 25.71 15.95
CA ASP A 85 -15.97 25.77 16.06
C ASP A 85 -16.49 26.02 17.49
N LYS A 86 -15.59 26.28 18.46
CA LYS A 86 -15.94 26.48 19.88
C LYS A 86 -16.09 27.95 20.26
N ASP A 87 -17.07 28.62 19.66
CA ASP A 87 -17.80 29.72 20.31
C ASP A 87 -19.19 29.28 20.81
N ALA A 88 -19.56 28.00 20.64
CA ALA A 88 -20.75 27.44 21.25
C ALA A 88 -20.41 26.81 22.61
N LYS A 89 -20.83 27.50 23.68
CA LYS A 89 -21.05 26.93 25.01
C LYS A 89 -21.85 25.63 24.90
N LEU A 90 -21.18 24.48 24.94
CA LEU A 90 -21.79 23.20 25.26
C LEU A 90 -20.90 22.54 26.30
N THR A 91 -21.37 22.67 27.54
CA THR A 91 -21.04 21.84 28.68
C THR A 91 -20.76 20.40 28.24
N LEU A 92 -19.51 19.97 28.40
CA LEU A 92 -19.15 18.56 28.43
C LEU A 92 -19.79 17.96 29.70
N GLU A 93 -21.07 17.62 29.63
CA GLU A 93 -21.56 16.50 30.42
C GLU A 93 -20.99 15.25 29.74
N SER A 94 -19.89 14.74 30.27
CA SER A 94 -19.34 13.44 29.90
C SER A 94 -20.39 12.37 30.19
N PRO A 95 -21.03 11.73 29.19
CA PRO A 95 -22.05 10.72 29.46
C PRO A 95 -21.46 9.34 29.78
N PHE A 96 -20.14 9.16 29.71
CA PHE A 96 -19.53 7.83 29.57
C PHE A 96 -18.52 7.49 30.67
N VAL A 97 -18.89 7.74 31.93
CA VAL A 97 -18.09 7.31 33.09
C VAL A 97 -18.32 5.82 33.44
N ASP A 98 -19.40 5.19 32.95
CA ASP A 98 -19.72 3.77 33.21
C ASP A 98 -19.61 2.90 31.95
N GLY A 99 -18.37 2.63 31.53
CA GLY A 99 -17.81 1.47 30.80
C GLY A 99 -18.59 0.53 29.86
N SER A 100 -19.87 0.72 29.52
CA SER A 100 -20.59 -0.15 28.58
C SER A 100 -21.45 0.69 27.63
N PHE A 101 -21.01 0.75 26.38
CA PHE A 101 -21.74 1.37 25.28
C PHE A 101 -22.68 0.35 24.64
N ASP A 102 -23.99 0.63 24.63
CA ASP A 102 -24.98 -0.15 23.90
C ASP A 102 -25.26 0.45 22.50
N LEU A 103 -25.34 -0.43 21.51
CA LEU A 103 -25.74 -0.08 20.14
C LEU A 103 -27.23 0.25 20.04
N TYR A 104 -28.06 -0.20 20.99
CA TYR A 104 -29.47 0.17 21.04
C TYR A 104 -29.70 1.51 21.78
N PRO A 105 -30.69 2.31 21.34
CA PRO A 105 -31.43 2.16 20.08
C PRO A 105 -30.51 2.39 18.87
N PHE A 106 -30.78 1.65 17.79
CA PHE A 106 -30.01 1.68 16.53
C PHE A 106 -30.35 2.93 15.70
N ASP A 107 -30.20 4.10 16.33
CA ASP A 107 -30.49 5.42 15.79
C ASP A 107 -29.24 6.00 15.10
N TYR A 108 -29.41 6.51 13.88
CA TYR A 108 -28.28 6.96 13.07
C TYR A 108 -27.55 8.14 13.69
N GLU A 109 -28.27 9.17 14.13
CA GLU A 109 -27.65 10.41 14.62
C GLU A 109 -26.92 10.17 15.93
N ARG A 110 -27.49 9.35 16.82
CA ARG A 110 -26.83 8.89 18.05
C ARG A 110 -25.56 8.11 17.74
N LEU A 111 -25.64 7.06 16.92
CA LEU A 111 -24.49 6.21 16.62
C LEU A 111 -23.42 6.97 15.85
N LYS A 112 -23.79 7.87 14.94
CA LYS A 112 -22.87 8.75 14.24
C LYS A 112 -22.13 9.68 15.20
N LYS A 113 -22.83 10.33 16.14
CA LYS A 113 -22.19 11.19 17.14
C LYS A 113 -21.15 10.41 17.96
N ILE A 114 -21.47 9.18 18.34
CA ILE A 114 -20.57 8.36 19.15
C ILE A 114 -19.40 7.83 18.31
N HIS A 115 -19.64 7.42 17.07
CA HIS A 115 -18.60 7.12 16.10
C HIS A 115 -17.62 8.29 15.91
N ASP A 116 -18.14 9.51 15.78
CA ASP A 116 -17.33 10.71 15.52
C ASP A 116 -16.59 11.22 16.77
N LEU A 117 -17.15 11.04 17.97
CA LEU A 117 -16.58 11.53 19.24
C LEU A 117 -15.72 10.49 19.98
N TYR A 118 -16.07 9.20 19.87
CA TYR A 118 -15.55 8.08 20.65
C TYR A 118 -15.27 6.87 19.75
N PHE A 119 -14.53 7.09 18.65
CA PHE A 119 -14.34 6.09 17.60
C PHE A 119 -13.79 4.75 18.13
N PHE A 120 -12.84 4.79 19.08
CA PHE A 120 -12.18 3.60 19.58
C PHE A 120 -13.13 2.73 20.42
N GLU A 121 -13.84 3.36 21.36
CA GLU A 121 -14.86 2.73 22.21
C GLU A 121 -16.00 2.20 21.35
N PHE A 122 -16.46 3.00 20.37
CA PHE A 122 -17.46 2.60 19.41
C PHE A 122 -17.02 1.35 18.65
N LYS A 123 -15.80 1.34 18.09
CA LYS A 123 -15.25 0.19 17.37
C LYS A 123 -15.18 -1.06 18.24
N GLN A 124 -14.77 -0.95 19.50
CA GLN A 124 -14.70 -2.10 20.40
C GLN A 124 -16.07 -2.71 20.64
N ALA A 125 -17.06 -1.86 20.92
CA ALA A 125 -18.40 -2.27 21.28
C ALA A 125 -19.27 -2.76 20.11
N LEU A 126 -18.80 -2.61 18.86
CA LEU A 126 -19.49 -3.20 17.70
C LEU A 126 -19.56 -4.73 17.80
N ASN A 127 -20.73 -5.26 18.13
CA ASN A 127 -21.01 -6.69 18.04
C ASN A 127 -21.28 -7.07 16.57
N THR A 128 -20.40 -7.87 15.98
CA THR A 128 -20.45 -8.23 14.55
C THR A 128 -21.78 -8.88 14.15
N GLU A 129 -22.30 -9.82 14.93
CA GLU A 129 -23.54 -10.54 14.57
C GLU A 129 -24.77 -9.65 14.74
N LEU A 130 -24.80 -8.82 15.78
CA LEU A 130 -25.88 -7.85 15.97
C LEU A 130 -25.93 -6.84 14.82
N VAL A 131 -24.78 -6.26 14.48
CA VAL A 131 -24.66 -5.30 13.38
C VAL A 131 -25.06 -5.95 12.05
N LYS A 132 -24.66 -7.21 11.81
CA LYS A 132 -25.10 -7.94 10.62
C LYS A 132 -26.62 -8.06 10.54
N LYS A 133 -27.27 -8.44 11.64
CA LYS A 133 -28.73 -8.58 11.70
C LYS A 133 -29.43 -7.25 11.39
N GLU A 134 -28.98 -6.15 12.01
CA GLU A 134 -29.58 -4.84 11.82
C GLU A 134 -29.34 -4.28 10.40
N LEU A 135 -28.10 -4.36 9.89
CA LEU A 135 -27.80 -3.90 8.54
C LEU A 135 -28.57 -4.71 7.48
N ASN A 136 -28.74 -6.03 7.67
CA ASN A 136 -29.58 -6.85 6.79
C ASN A 136 -31.04 -6.39 6.78
N ARG A 137 -31.58 -5.95 7.92
CA ARG A 137 -32.93 -5.37 8.00
C ARG A 137 -33.02 -4.03 7.24
N LEU A 138 -31.97 -3.21 7.32
CA LEU A 138 -31.90 -1.90 6.68
C LEU A 138 -31.67 -1.96 5.16
N LYS A 139 -31.21 -3.09 4.59
CA LYS A 139 -31.00 -3.27 3.13
C LYS A 139 -32.23 -2.93 2.27
N LYS A 140 -33.44 -3.00 2.84
CA LYS A 140 -34.67 -2.60 2.15
C LYS A 140 -34.69 -1.11 1.76
N ASN A 141 -34.00 -0.26 2.51
CA ASN A 141 -33.83 1.16 2.20
C ASN A 141 -32.35 1.46 2.02
N TYR A 142 -31.90 1.49 0.77
CA TYR A 142 -30.48 1.59 0.46
C TYR A 142 -29.85 2.90 0.97
N ASN A 143 -30.56 4.04 0.89
CA ASN A 143 -30.05 5.30 1.41
C ASN A 143 -29.74 5.22 2.92
N ILE A 144 -30.65 4.66 3.71
CA ILE A 144 -30.43 4.43 5.14
C ILE A 144 -29.28 3.43 5.34
N PHE A 145 -29.31 2.30 4.62
CA PHE A 145 -28.26 1.30 4.70
C PHE A 145 -26.87 1.89 4.44
N THR A 146 -26.69 2.73 3.41
CA THR A 146 -25.36 3.32 3.11
C THR A 146 -24.87 4.24 4.22
N LYS A 147 -25.76 5.03 4.82
CA LYS A 147 -25.41 5.89 5.96
C LYS A 147 -24.90 5.07 7.13
N PHE A 148 -25.61 4.01 7.48
CA PHE A 148 -25.20 3.10 8.56
C PHE A 148 -23.95 2.29 8.20
N PHE A 149 -23.79 1.86 6.94
CA PHE A 149 -22.59 1.15 6.47
C PHE A 149 -21.33 1.95 6.76
N VAL A 150 -21.32 3.25 6.43
CA VAL A 150 -20.15 4.12 6.59
C VAL A 150 -19.66 4.17 8.03
N ILE A 151 -20.57 4.17 9.02
CA ILE A 151 -20.20 4.26 10.44
C ILE A 151 -20.03 2.88 11.09
N LEU A 152 -20.77 1.84 10.67
CA LEU A 152 -20.77 0.53 11.34
C LEU A 152 -19.79 -0.48 10.73
N CYS A 153 -19.51 -0.41 9.44
CA CYS A 153 -18.67 -1.41 8.77
C CYS A 153 -17.16 -1.17 8.96
N ILE A 154 -16.74 -0.53 10.08
CA ILE A 154 -15.35 -0.19 10.40
C ILE A 154 -14.49 -1.36 10.89
N LYS A 155 -15.08 -2.57 11.02
CA LYS A 155 -14.37 -3.84 11.22
C LYS A 155 -14.29 -4.58 9.88
N LYS A 156 -13.16 -5.24 9.63
CA LYS A 156 -12.90 -5.95 8.36
C LYS A 156 -14.00 -6.98 8.05
N GLU A 157 -14.44 -7.76 9.05
CA GLU A 157 -15.44 -8.80 8.83
C GLU A 157 -16.82 -8.21 8.46
N LEU A 158 -17.18 -7.06 9.03
CA LEU A 158 -18.41 -6.34 8.71
C LEU A 158 -18.33 -5.70 7.32
N PHE A 159 -17.18 -5.11 6.99
CA PHE A 159 -16.93 -4.57 5.66
C PHE A 159 -17.05 -5.66 4.60
N GLU A 160 -16.32 -6.77 4.77
CA GLU A 160 -16.31 -7.86 3.81
C GLU A 160 -17.70 -8.49 3.63
N HIS A 161 -18.53 -8.53 4.69
CA HIS A 161 -19.88 -9.08 4.58
C HIS A 161 -20.85 -8.20 3.77
N PHE A 162 -20.66 -6.87 3.79
CA PHE A 162 -21.64 -5.93 3.22
C PHE A 162 -21.17 -5.14 2.01
N PHE A 163 -19.88 -5.14 1.69
CA PHE A 163 -19.32 -4.30 0.61
C PHE A 163 -19.96 -4.61 -0.75
N SER A 164 -20.18 -5.88 -1.10
CA SER A 164 -20.88 -6.23 -2.33
C SER A 164 -22.31 -5.69 -2.36
N ASN A 165 -23.03 -5.73 -1.24
CA ASN A 165 -24.38 -5.15 -1.16
C ASN A 165 -24.38 -3.63 -1.34
N LEU A 166 -23.33 -2.95 -0.85
CA LEU A 166 -23.15 -1.52 -1.09
C LEU A 166 -23.00 -1.26 -2.59
N ILE A 167 -22.10 -1.93 -3.29
CA ILE A 167 -21.90 -1.66 -4.72
C ILE A 167 -23.12 -2.08 -5.55
N TYR A 168 -23.64 -3.29 -5.35
CA TYR A 168 -24.82 -3.76 -6.11
C TYR A 168 -26.04 -2.88 -5.88
N GLY A 169 -26.28 -2.41 -4.66
CA GLY A 169 -27.45 -1.57 -4.40
C GLY A 169 -27.41 -0.22 -5.13
N TYR A 170 -26.25 0.27 -5.56
CA TYR A 170 -26.17 1.42 -6.47
C TYR A 170 -26.73 1.11 -7.86
N SER A 171 -26.43 -0.08 -8.38
CA SER A 171 -26.82 -0.49 -9.74
C SER A 171 -28.31 -0.85 -9.88
N PHE A 172 -28.98 -1.22 -8.78
CA PHE A 172 -30.33 -1.79 -8.81
C PHE A 172 -31.43 -0.92 -8.19
N GLN A 173 -31.10 0.22 -7.56
CA GLN A 173 -32.10 1.10 -6.95
C GLN A 173 -32.01 2.51 -7.53
N ASP A 174 -33.16 3.08 -7.91
CA ASP A 174 -33.29 4.46 -8.39
C ASP A 174 -32.84 5.44 -7.30
N PHE A 175 -31.57 5.86 -7.38
CA PHE A 175 -30.82 6.72 -6.44
C PHE A 175 -29.97 6.00 -5.39
N PRO A 176 -28.70 6.43 -5.34
CA PRO A 176 -28.23 7.07 -4.11
C PRO A 176 -27.22 8.21 -4.32
N ASP A 177 -27.10 9.06 -3.30
CA ASP A 177 -26.01 10.02 -3.13
C ASP A 177 -24.65 9.28 -3.17
N SER A 178 -23.96 9.39 -4.32
CA SER A 178 -22.67 8.72 -4.55
C SER A 178 -21.60 9.14 -3.54
N LYS A 179 -21.80 10.25 -2.81
CA LYS A 179 -20.91 10.70 -1.74
C LYS A 179 -20.68 9.62 -0.68
N ASN A 180 -21.68 8.82 -0.31
CA ASN A 180 -21.49 7.79 0.72
C ASN A 180 -20.62 6.65 0.23
N ILE A 181 -20.78 6.22 -1.02
CA ILE A 181 -19.89 5.21 -1.63
C ILE A 181 -18.48 5.78 -1.77
N PHE A 182 -18.34 7.05 -2.18
CA PHE A 182 -17.04 7.70 -2.25
C PHE A 182 -16.35 7.86 -0.90
N LYS A 183 -17.09 8.08 0.20
CA LYS A 183 -16.51 8.02 1.56
C LYS A 183 -15.88 6.65 1.81
N VAL A 184 -16.56 5.58 1.40
CA VAL A 184 -16.01 4.22 1.51
C VAL A 184 -14.76 4.05 0.67
N LEU A 185 -14.83 4.36 -0.62
CA LEU A 185 -13.71 4.23 -1.56
C LEU A 185 -12.51 5.14 -1.20
N LYS A 186 -12.74 6.27 -0.52
CA LYS A 186 -11.69 7.22 -0.11
C LYS A 186 -11.04 6.87 1.22
N HIS A 187 -11.77 6.29 2.17
CA HIS A 187 -11.29 6.15 3.54
C HIS A 187 -11.00 4.70 3.96
N PHE A 188 -11.66 3.71 3.35
CA PHE A 188 -11.45 2.32 3.76
C PHE A 188 -10.14 1.75 3.20
N PRO A 189 -9.50 0.79 3.89
CA PRO A 189 -8.28 0.16 3.41
C PRO A 189 -8.50 -0.58 2.09
N ILE A 190 -7.62 -0.34 1.10
CA ILE A 190 -7.68 -1.02 -0.20
C ILE A 190 -7.51 -2.54 -0.06
N ASP A 191 -6.73 -2.99 0.93
CA ASP A 191 -6.54 -4.42 1.22
C ASP A 191 -7.83 -5.15 1.59
N TRP A 192 -8.84 -4.45 2.13
CA TRP A 192 -10.13 -5.05 2.43
C TRP A 192 -10.98 -5.25 1.17
N MET A 193 -10.70 -4.48 0.11
CA MET A 193 -11.39 -4.57 -1.17
C MET A 193 -10.78 -5.65 -2.09
N GLN A 194 -9.56 -6.13 -1.81
CA GLN A 194 -8.81 -7.01 -2.72
C GLN A 194 -9.60 -8.25 -3.16
N ARG A 195 -10.26 -8.94 -2.22
CA ARG A 195 -11.03 -10.17 -2.51
C ARG A 195 -12.21 -9.93 -3.45
N PHE A 196 -12.76 -8.72 -3.45
CA PHE A 196 -13.90 -8.34 -4.28
C PHE A 196 -13.53 -8.13 -5.74
N PHE A 197 -12.25 -7.82 -6.02
CA PHE A 197 -11.78 -7.70 -7.39
C PHE A 197 -11.67 -9.04 -8.13
N LEU A 198 -11.85 -10.16 -7.43
CA LEU A 198 -11.98 -11.49 -8.03
C LEU A 198 -13.41 -11.79 -8.51
N ASP A 199 -14.42 -11.10 -7.96
CA ASP A 199 -15.81 -11.22 -8.42
C ASP A 199 -16.01 -10.30 -9.64
N LYS A 200 -16.16 -10.91 -10.81
CA LYS A 200 -16.34 -10.20 -12.08
C LYS A 200 -17.61 -9.32 -12.07
N SER A 201 -18.72 -9.83 -11.54
CA SER A 201 -20.00 -9.10 -11.50
C SER A 201 -19.88 -7.84 -10.65
N LEU A 202 -19.17 -7.94 -9.53
CA LEU A 202 -18.93 -6.82 -8.65
C LEU A 202 -17.96 -5.80 -9.27
N CYS A 203 -16.91 -6.26 -9.94
CA CYS A 203 -15.99 -5.39 -10.68
C CYS A 203 -16.70 -4.59 -11.76
N ASP A 204 -17.56 -5.25 -12.54
CA ASP A 204 -18.30 -4.60 -13.61
C ASP A 204 -19.29 -3.57 -13.04
N SER A 205 -19.99 -3.90 -11.95
CA SER A 205 -20.84 -2.94 -11.23
C SER A 205 -20.06 -1.73 -10.68
N LEU A 206 -18.86 -1.96 -10.16
CA LEU A 206 -17.99 -0.87 -9.67
C LEU A 206 -17.48 0.00 -10.83
N LYS A 207 -17.12 -0.59 -11.98
CA LYS A 207 -16.74 0.17 -13.17
C LYS A 207 -17.89 1.04 -13.66
N ASP A 208 -19.10 0.51 -13.68
CA ASP A 208 -20.29 1.27 -14.08
C ASP A 208 -20.55 2.44 -13.13
N PHE A 209 -20.43 2.21 -11.82
CA PHE A 209 -20.48 3.27 -10.81
C PHE A 209 -19.42 4.34 -11.07
N ILE A 210 -18.16 3.95 -11.28
CA ILE A 210 -17.06 4.89 -11.51
C ILE A 210 -17.26 5.69 -12.80
N ASN A 211 -17.61 5.01 -13.89
CA ASN A 211 -17.82 5.62 -15.21
C ASN A 211 -18.99 6.62 -15.17
N SER A 212 -20.07 6.30 -14.45
CA SER A 212 -21.22 7.20 -14.26
C SER A 212 -20.89 8.44 -13.43
N ASN A 213 -19.81 8.38 -12.64
CA ASN A 213 -19.38 9.47 -11.75
C ASN A 213 -17.99 10.00 -12.12
N ILE A 214 -17.54 9.83 -13.37
CA ILE A 214 -16.15 10.08 -13.78
C ILE A 214 -15.69 11.52 -13.56
N GLU A 215 -16.61 12.47 -13.62
CA GLU A 215 -16.35 13.90 -13.37
C GLU A 215 -16.11 14.21 -11.88
N ASN A 216 -16.48 13.29 -10.97
CA ASN A 216 -16.26 13.48 -9.55
C ASN A 216 -14.78 13.28 -9.20
N VAL A 217 -14.17 14.29 -8.54
CA VAL A 217 -12.78 14.23 -8.06
C VAL A 217 -12.50 13.00 -7.19
N SER A 218 -13.51 12.51 -6.46
CA SER A 218 -13.39 11.32 -5.61
C SER A 218 -13.02 10.05 -6.38
N VAL A 219 -13.38 9.97 -7.67
CA VAL A 219 -12.95 8.87 -8.56
C VAL A 219 -11.44 8.89 -8.75
N VAL A 220 -10.89 10.07 -9.06
CA VAL A 220 -9.46 10.24 -9.30
C VAL A 220 -8.68 9.91 -8.01
N ILE A 221 -9.16 10.42 -6.86
CA ILE A 221 -8.59 10.10 -5.55
C ILE A 221 -8.61 8.59 -5.29
N PHE A 222 -9.72 7.91 -5.59
CA PHE A 222 -9.82 6.46 -5.43
C PHE A 222 -8.76 5.73 -6.26
N TYR A 223 -8.61 6.07 -7.55
CA TYR A 223 -7.58 5.46 -8.39
C TYR A 223 -6.16 5.76 -7.92
N THR A 224 -5.88 6.99 -7.47
CA THR A 224 -4.57 7.30 -6.90
C THR A 224 -4.25 6.43 -5.69
N ARG A 225 -5.22 6.23 -4.79
CA ARG A 225 -5.06 5.31 -3.65
C ARG A 225 -4.80 3.88 -4.14
N VAL A 226 -5.54 3.40 -5.13
CA VAL A 226 -5.32 2.06 -5.68
C VAL A 226 -3.88 1.92 -6.19
N ILE A 227 -3.34 2.92 -6.88
CA ILE A 227 -1.94 2.91 -7.34
C ILE A 227 -0.96 2.86 -6.17
N GLU A 228 -1.13 3.72 -5.17
CA GLU A 228 -0.22 3.84 -4.03
C GLU A 228 -0.17 2.56 -3.18
N TYR A 229 -1.30 1.87 -3.01
CA TYR A 229 -1.37 0.70 -2.14
C TYR A 229 -1.26 -0.64 -2.90
N ARG A 230 -1.93 -0.78 -4.06
CA ARG A 230 -2.09 -2.05 -4.80
C ARG A 230 -2.29 -1.80 -6.30
N SER A 231 -1.27 -1.30 -7.00
CA SER A 231 -1.35 -0.88 -8.41
C SER A 231 -1.91 -1.94 -9.38
N TYR A 232 -1.65 -3.23 -9.17
CA TYR A 232 -2.16 -4.31 -10.02
C TYR A 232 -3.71 -4.38 -10.04
N LEU A 233 -4.39 -3.84 -9.02
CA LEU A 233 -5.84 -3.82 -8.97
C LEU A 233 -6.46 -2.95 -10.06
N LEU A 234 -5.71 -1.97 -10.59
CA LEU A 234 -6.19 -1.13 -11.69
C LEU A 234 -6.64 -1.94 -12.91
N ASN A 235 -5.99 -3.06 -13.19
CA ASN A 235 -6.36 -3.92 -14.32
C ASN A 235 -7.79 -4.48 -14.23
N PHE A 236 -8.36 -4.53 -13.03
CA PHE A 236 -9.72 -5.00 -12.80
C PHE A 236 -10.76 -3.88 -12.85
N ILE A 237 -10.38 -2.61 -12.65
CA ILE A 237 -11.34 -1.51 -12.44
C ILE A 237 -11.16 -0.30 -13.35
N MET A 238 -10.02 -0.17 -14.03
CA MET A 238 -9.75 0.92 -14.95
C MET A 238 -9.73 0.37 -16.38
N THR A 239 -10.43 1.06 -17.28
CA THR A 239 -10.38 0.82 -18.72
C THR A 239 -9.65 1.97 -19.40
N ILE A 240 -9.20 1.75 -20.64
CA ILE A 240 -8.60 2.82 -21.47
C ILE A 240 -9.57 3.99 -21.63
N ASP A 241 -10.87 3.74 -21.80
CA ASP A 241 -11.90 4.79 -21.90
C ASP A 241 -12.00 5.63 -20.61
N ILE A 242 -12.04 4.97 -19.45
CA ILE A 242 -12.05 5.65 -18.14
C ILE A 242 -10.79 6.49 -17.97
N PHE A 243 -9.62 5.92 -18.25
CA PHE A 243 -8.35 6.64 -18.16
C PHE A 243 -8.36 7.87 -19.08
N THR A 244 -8.80 7.70 -20.33
CA THR A 244 -8.91 8.78 -21.32
C THR A 244 -9.79 9.91 -20.84
N LYS A 245 -10.95 9.60 -20.23
CA LYS A 245 -11.84 10.61 -19.64
C LYS A 245 -11.18 11.37 -18.49
N ILE A 246 -10.42 10.69 -17.63
CA ILE A 246 -9.71 11.35 -16.52
C ILE A 246 -8.64 12.30 -17.05
N VAL A 247 -7.77 11.86 -17.95
CA VAL A 247 -6.66 12.70 -18.45
C VAL A 247 -7.15 13.91 -19.23
N LYS A 248 -8.30 13.81 -19.91
CA LYS A 248 -8.95 14.93 -20.61
C LYS A 248 -9.34 16.09 -19.69
N ARG A 249 -9.57 15.82 -18.39
CA ARG A 249 -9.98 16.86 -17.42
C ARG A 249 -8.91 17.94 -17.23
N ARG A 250 -7.62 17.59 -17.39
CA ARG A 250 -6.47 18.48 -17.23
C ARG A 250 -6.49 19.29 -15.91
N ASP A 251 -7.11 18.72 -14.87
CA ASP A 251 -7.17 19.34 -13.54
C ASP A 251 -6.01 18.86 -12.65
N PHE A 252 -5.87 19.51 -11.49
CA PHE A 252 -4.82 19.19 -10.51
C PHE A 252 -4.82 17.70 -10.13
N TYR A 253 -6.00 17.10 -9.94
CA TYR A 253 -6.13 15.71 -9.49
C TYR A 253 -5.73 14.72 -10.59
N SER A 254 -6.10 15.01 -11.83
CA SER A 254 -5.75 14.20 -13.00
C SER A 254 -4.25 14.22 -13.24
N ASN A 255 -3.61 15.39 -13.11
CA ASN A 255 -2.16 15.51 -13.16
C ASN A 255 -1.47 14.81 -11.98
N PHE A 256 -2.06 14.88 -10.79
CA PHE A 256 -1.55 14.12 -9.64
C PHE A 256 -1.61 12.61 -9.88
N LEU A 257 -2.72 12.09 -10.41
CA LEU A 257 -2.86 10.69 -10.81
C LEU A 257 -1.78 10.29 -11.82
N LEU A 258 -1.57 11.09 -12.88
CA LEU A 258 -0.56 10.82 -13.91
C LEU A 258 0.85 10.74 -13.32
N ARG A 259 1.22 11.67 -12.44
CA ARG A 259 2.51 11.64 -11.75
C ARG A 259 2.67 10.37 -10.91
N THR A 260 1.63 9.99 -10.15
CA THR A 260 1.65 8.76 -9.35
C THR A 260 1.76 7.51 -10.23
N MET A 261 1.06 7.46 -11.37
CA MET A 261 1.19 6.37 -12.35
C MET A 261 2.61 6.30 -12.93
N ALA A 262 3.18 7.44 -13.30
CA ALA A 262 4.52 7.53 -13.88
C ALA A 262 5.60 7.06 -12.89
N GLN A 263 5.51 7.48 -11.62
CA GLN A 263 6.39 7.02 -10.55
C GLN A 263 6.34 5.50 -10.35
N ASN A 264 5.14 4.90 -10.52
CA ASN A 264 4.92 3.47 -10.39
C ASN A 264 5.08 2.69 -11.72
N LYS A 265 5.55 3.36 -12.79
CA LYS A 265 5.74 2.77 -14.14
C LYS A 265 4.50 2.10 -14.72
N ILE A 266 3.32 2.71 -14.51
CA ILE A 266 2.03 2.18 -14.97
C ILE A 266 1.68 2.85 -16.31
N ASN A 267 2.03 2.20 -17.42
CA ASN A 267 1.80 2.72 -18.76
C ASN A 267 0.76 1.91 -19.57
N GLN A 268 0.21 0.81 -19.04
CA GLN A 268 -0.67 -0.08 -19.80
C GLN A 268 -2.01 0.51 -20.26
N PHE A 269 -2.37 1.69 -19.75
CA PHE A 269 -3.60 2.41 -20.15
C PHE A 269 -3.34 3.51 -21.18
N ILE A 270 -2.08 3.75 -21.53
CA ILE A 270 -1.68 4.75 -22.53
C ILE A 270 -1.68 4.08 -23.90
N ASP A 271 -2.44 4.64 -24.84
CA ASP A 271 -2.49 4.17 -26.21
C ASP A 271 -2.64 5.34 -27.20
N HIS A 272 -2.71 5.03 -28.49
CA HIS A 272 -2.90 6.00 -29.56
C HIS A 272 -4.14 6.91 -29.37
N SER A 273 -5.16 6.46 -28.64
CA SER A 273 -6.39 7.22 -28.42
C SER A 273 -6.26 8.32 -27.36
N ASN A 274 -5.25 8.25 -26.49
CA ASN A 274 -5.11 9.18 -25.37
C ASN A 274 -3.73 9.80 -25.19
N LEU A 275 -2.72 9.31 -25.92
CA LEU A 275 -1.34 9.84 -25.87
C LEU A 275 -1.29 11.36 -26.07
N HIS A 276 -2.13 11.90 -26.96
CA HIS A 276 -2.19 13.32 -27.30
C HIS A 276 -2.78 14.21 -26.20
N PHE A 277 -3.33 13.64 -25.13
CA PHE A 277 -3.76 14.39 -23.94
C PHE A 277 -2.66 14.53 -22.90
N LEU A 278 -1.56 13.80 -23.04
CA LEU A 278 -0.46 13.78 -22.08
C LEU A 278 0.58 14.83 -22.43
N GLU A 279 1.02 15.59 -21.43
CA GLU A 279 2.13 16.52 -21.58
C GLU A 279 3.44 15.76 -21.82
N GLU A 280 4.35 16.37 -22.58
CA GLU A 280 5.66 15.82 -22.92
C GLU A 280 6.45 15.38 -21.68
N GLU A 281 6.37 16.14 -20.59
CA GLU A 281 7.03 15.81 -19.32
C GLU A 281 6.55 14.45 -18.78
N HIS A 282 5.25 14.16 -18.85
CA HIS A 282 4.72 12.87 -18.40
C HIS A 282 5.17 11.73 -19.33
N LEU A 283 5.14 11.96 -20.65
CA LEU A 283 5.56 10.96 -21.65
C LEU A 283 7.04 10.57 -21.47
N LYS A 284 7.92 11.54 -21.22
CA LYS A 284 9.33 11.29 -20.90
C LYS A 284 9.51 10.38 -19.69
N VAL A 285 8.67 10.54 -18.65
CA VAL A 285 8.76 9.69 -17.45
C VAL A 285 8.20 8.28 -17.71
N PHE A 286 7.10 8.17 -18.46
CA PHE A 286 6.49 6.87 -18.77
C PHE A 286 7.36 5.99 -19.67
N PHE A 287 7.96 6.58 -20.72
CA PHE A 287 8.66 5.82 -21.76
C PHE A 287 10.19 5.91 -21.64
N LYS A 288 10.74 6.86 -20.85
CA LYS A 288 12.19 7.01 -20.60
C LYS A 288 13.02 6.96 -21.90
N GLU A 289 13.83 5.92 -22.06
CA GLU A 289 14.72 5.72 -23.21
C GLU A 289 13.96 5.38 -24.49
N GLU A 290 12.72 4.89 -24.38
CA GLU A 290 11.83 4.62 -25.52
C GLU A 290 11.11 5.89 -26.00
N TYR A 291 11.21 7.00 -25.26
CA TYR A 291 10.61 8.27 -25.68
C TYR A 291 11.44 8.92 -26.79
N VAL A 292 10.88 8.99 -28.00
CA VAL A 292 11.44 9.75 -29.12
C VAL A 292 10.66 11.05 -29.27
N PRO A 293 11.28 12.23 -29.06
CA PRO A 293 10.62 13.50 -29.37
C PRO A 293 10.36 13.59 -30.87
N LEU A 294 9.12 13.91 -31.23
CA LEU A 294 8.70 14.20 -32.60
C LEU A 294 8.99 15.66 -32.95
#